data_AF-A0A448TXL9-F1
#
_entry.id   AF-A0A448TXL9-F1
#
_cell.length_a   1.000
_cell.length_b   1.000
_cell.length_c   1.000
_cell.angle_alpha   90.00
_cell.angle_beta   90.00
_cell.angle_gamma   90.00
#
_symmetry.space_group_name_H-M   'P 1'
#
loop_
_entity.id
_entity.type
_entity.pdbx_description
1 polymer ?
#
loop_
_entity_poly.entity_id
_entity_poly.type
_entity_poly.pdbx_seq_one_letter_code
_entity_poly.pdbx_strand_id
1 'polypeptide(L)' 'MTKENNGWISVKDKKPELDCGTKSENLLLYGYKSDFEDYVEIFIGYMINGNRFYSDNGECGKVTHWQTLPKPPQD' A
#
# COMPACT_ATOMS: atom_id res chain seq x y z
N MET A 1 -14.89 -5.28 14.46
CA MET A 1 -15.11 -6.28 13.41
C MET A 1 -14.26 -5.87 12.22
N THR A 2 -13.10 -6.50 12.01
CA THR A 2 -12.15 -6.15 10.92
C THR A 2 -11.66 -7.39 10.17
N LYS A 3 -12.34 -8.53 10.37
CA LYS A 3 -12.01 -9.83 9.75
C LYS A 3 -12.44 -9.92 8.27
N GLU A 4 -13.07 -8.90 7.70
CA GLU A 4 -13.82 -9.03 6.44
C GLU A 4 -12.98 -9.01 5.15
N ASN A 5 -11.68 -8.72 5.20
CA ASN A 5 -10.82 -8.80 4.01
C ASN A 5 -9.35 -9.14 4.35
N ASN A 6 -9.12 -10.09 5.25
CA ASN A 6 -7.77 -10.52 5.66
C ASN A 6 -6.84 -9.38 6.16
N GLY A 7 -7.40 -8.26 6.63
CA GLY A 7 -6.63 -7.08 7.09
C GLY A 7 -6.37 -6.02 6.02
N TRP A 8 -6.79 -6.25 4.77
CA TRP A 8 -6.64 -5.28 3.68
C TRP A 8 -7.64 -4.13 3.79
N ILE A 9 -7.12 -2.91 3.62
CA ILE A 9 -7.87 -1.66 3.70
C ILE A 9 -7.96 -1.07 2.30
N SER A 10 -9.18 -0.83 1.81
CA SER A 10 -9.39 -0.12 0.54
C SER A 10 -8.90 1.32 0.65
N VAL A 11 -8.17 1.79 -0.37
CA VAL A 11 -7.70 3.19 -0.44
C VAL A 11 -8.86 4.20 -0.53
N LYS A 12 -10.06 3.74 -0.88
CA LYS A 12 -11.28 4.56 -0.87
C LYS A 12 -11.86 4.72 0.54
N ASP A 13 -11.64 3.75 1.41
CA ASP A 13 -12.20 3.75 2.76
C ASP A 13 -11.28 4.51 3.73
N LYS A 14 -9.98 4.22 3.69
CA LYS A 14 -8.96 4.91 4.48
C LYS A 14 -7.64 4.94 3.72
N LYS A 15 -7.00 6.10 3.71
CA LYS A 15 -5.63 6.27 3.17
C LYS A 15 -4.58 5.90 4.23
N PRO A 16 -3.40 5.43 3.82
CA PRO A 16 -2.26 5.30 4.73
C PRO A 16 -1.96 6.60 5.47
N GLU A 17 -1.45 6.45 6.69
CA GLU A 17 -1.00 7.59 7.49
C GLU A 17 0.35 8.08 6.96
N LEU A 18 0.52 9.40 6.91
CA LEU A 18 1.73 10.05 6.41
C LEU A 18 2.55 10.57 7.59
N ASP A 19 3.82 10.20 7.64
CA ASP A 19 4.80 10.77 8.55
C ASP A 19 5.07 12.24 8.17
N CYS A 20 4.75 13.13 9.11
CA CYS A 20 4.83 14.58 8.95
C CYS A 20 4.16 15.10 7.65
N GLY A 21 3.14 14.39 7.13
CA GLY A 21 2.44 14.76 5.89
C GLY A 21 3.24 14.53 4.61
N THR A 22 4.37 13.82 4.66
CA THR A 22 5.26 13.63 3.50
C THR A 22 5.10 12.27 2.84
N LYS A 23 5.37 11.20 3.58
CA LYS A 23 5.32 9.81 3.11
C LYS A 23 4.81 8.88 4.21
N SER A 24 4.17 7.78 3.85
CA SER A 24 3.86 6.73 4.80
C SER A 24 5.10 5.90 5.16
N GLU A 25 4.94 5.01 6.13
CA GLU A 25 5.82 3.85 6.26
C GLU A 25 5.71 2.92 5.03
N ASN A 26 6.55 1.89 4.98
CA ASN A 26 6.41 0.82 3.99
C ASN A 26 5.19 -0.04 4.32
N LEU A 27 4.43 -0.39 3.29
CA LEU A 27 3.17 -1.11 3.36
C LEU A 27 3.19 -2.28 2.39
N LEU A 28 2.32 -3.26 2.65
CA LEU A 28 1.86 -4.16 1.60
C LEU A 28 0.80 -3.44 0.77
N LEU A 29 0.98 -3.40 -0.54
CA LEU A 29 0.07 -2.82 -1.51
C LEU A 29 -0.51 -3.93 -2.38
N TYR A 30 -1.76 -3.75 -2.80
CA TYR A 30 -2.42 -4.62 -3.77
C TYR A 30 -2.91 -3.79 -4.97
N GLY A 31 -2.37 -4.10 -6.14
CA GLY A 31 -2.66 -3.39 -7.39
C GLY A 31 -1.60 -3.62 -8.45
N TYR A 32 -1.47 -2.67 -9.37
CA TYR A 32 -0.45 -2.69 -10.41
C TYR A 32 0.82 -1.99 -9.91
N LYS A 33 1.98 -2.67 -9.98
CA LYS A 33 3.25 -2.09 -9.54
C LYS A 33 3.76 -1.04 -10.52
N SER A 34 3.27 -1.08 -11.77
CA SER A 34 3.45 -0.07 -12.82
C SER A 34 2.23 -0.02 -13.75
N ASP A 35 1.96 1.11 -14.39
CA ASP A 35 0.90 1.23 -15.41
C ASP A 35 1.16 0.40 -16.67
N PHE A 36 2.36 -0.14 -16.84
CA PHE A 36 2.73 -1.02 -17.96
C PHE A 36 2.48 -2.52 -17.67
N GLU A 37 2.07 -2.87 -16.46
CA GLU A 37 1.77 -4.26 -16.08
C GLU A 37 0.31 -4.60 -16.34
N ASP A 38 0.05 -5.85 -16.75
CA ASP A 38 -1.27 -6.36 -17.07
C ASP A 38 -1.88 -7.23 -15.96
N TYR A 39 -1.14 -7.44 -14.86
CA TYR A 39 -1.59 -8.19 -13.69
C TYR A 39 -1.49 -7.37 -12.40
N VAL A 40 -2.34 -7.72 -11.43
CA VAL A 40 -2.28 -7.18 -10.08
C VAL A 40 -1.52 -8.13 -9.16
N GLU A 41 -0.73 -7.59 -8.26
CA GLU A 41 0.05 -8.37 -7.30
C GLU A 41 0.06 -7.73 -5.91
N ILE A 42 0.60 -8.48 -4.94
CA ILE A 42 0.92 -7.98 -3.60
C ILE A 42 2.40 -7.64 -3.58
N PHE A 43 2.72 -6.38 -3.27
CA PHE A 43 4.10 -5.88 -3.28
C PHE A 43 4.33 -4.83 -2.20
N ILE A 44 5.59 -4.49 -1.94
CA ILE A 44 5.95 -3.47 -0.95
C ILE A 44 6.03 -2.09 -1.63
N GLY A 45 5.45 -1.09 -1.00
CA GLY A 45 5.57 0.30 -1.42
C GLY A 45 5.15 1.26 -0.33
N TYR A 46 5.05 2.55 -0.66
CA TYR A 46 4.64 3.62 0.25
C TYR A 46 3.76 4.63 -0.47
N MET A 47 2.94 5.36 0.29
CA MET A 47 2.16 6.48 -0.21
C MET A 47 2.92 7.78 0.06
N ILE A 48 2.90 8.72 -0.88
CA ILE A 48 3.28 10.11 -0.65
C ILE A 48 2.04 11.00 -0.60
N ASN A 49 2.22 12.25 -0.15
CA ASN A 49 1.14 13.22 -0.16
C ASN A 49 0.43 13.31 -1.53
N GLY A 50 -0.89 13.42 -1.52
CA GLY A 50 -1.71 13.45 -2.73
C GLY A 50 -2.17 12.07 -3.24
N ASN A 51 -2.13 11.02 -2.41
CA ASN A 51 -2.64 9.68 -2.75
C ASN A 51 -1.92 9.03 -3.94
N ARG A 52 -0.62 9.28 -4.06
CA ARG A 52 0.26 8.65 -5.06
C ARG A 52 1.10 7.59 -4.37
N PHE A 53 1.27 6.44 -5.00
CA PHE A 53 1.98 5.31 -4.45
C PHE A 53 3.28 5.07 -5.23
N TYR A 54 4.32 4.67 -4.51
CA TYR A 54 5.64 4.39 -5.07
C TYR A 54 6.16 3.06 -4.55
N SER A 55 6.94 2.39 -5.39
CA SER A 55 7.71 1.18 -5.07
C SER A 55 9.19 1.40 -5.41
N ASP A 56 10.00 0.35 -5.30
CA ASP A 56 11.37 0.30 -5.82
C ASP A 56 11.46 0.62 -7.33
N ASN A 57 10.39 0.35 -8.08
CA ASN A 57 10.30 0.59 -9.52
C ASN A 57 9.79 2.00 -9.89
N GLY A 58 9.60 2.89 -8.91
CA GLY A 58 9.05 4.24 -9.13
C GLY A 58 7.56 4.33 -8.83
N GLU A 59 6.85 5.23 -9.53
CA GLU A 59 5.41 5.45 -9.31
C GLU A 59 4.62 4.21 -9.71
N CYS A 60 3.78 3.75 -8.78
CA CYS A 60 2.89 2.63 -9.01
C CYS A 60 1.75 3.02 -9.95
N GLY A 61 1.19 2.03 -10.62
CA GLY A 61 -0.08 2.20 -11.31
C GLY A 61 -1.24 2.25 -10.30
N LYS A 62 -2.36 1.63 -10.66
CA LYS A 62 -3.56 1.65 -9.81
C LYS A 62 -3.42 0.71 -8.59
N VAL A 63 -3.11 1.30 -7.44
CA VAL A 63 -3.23 0.66 -6.11
C VAL A 63 -4.68 0.72 -5.62
N THR A 64 -5.18 -0.40 -5.09
CA THR A 64 -6.58 -0.49 -4.62
C THR A 64 -6.70 -0.75 -3.13
N HIS A 65 -5.77 -1.52 -2.56
CA HIS A 65 -5.77 -1.84 -1.14
C HIS A 65 -4.36 -1.77 -0.56
N TRP A 66 -4.30 -1.56 0.75
CA TRP A 66 -3.06 -1.56 1.51
C TRP A 66 -3.23 -2.25 2.85
N GLN A 67 -2.11 -2.67 3.44
CA GLN A 67 -2.03 -3.18 4.80
C GLN A 67 -0.66 -2.83 5.39
N THR A 68 -0.59 -2.63 6.71
CA THR A 68 0.70 -2.50 7.41
C THR A 68 1.51 -3.79 7.26
N LEU A 69 2.83 -3.67 7.25
CA LEU A 69 3.71 -4.84 7.28
C LEU A 69 3.42 -5.71 8.52
N PRO A 70 3.59 -7.04 8.42
CA PRO A 70 3.50 -7.90 9.59
C PRO A 70 4.52 -7.45 10.63
N LYS A 71 4.17 -7.60 11.91
CA LYS A 71 5.11 -7.34 13.00
C LYS A 71 6.31 -8.28 12.86
N PRO A 72 7.52 -7.82 13.24
CA PRO A 72 8.67 -8.72 13.35
C PRO A 72 8.35 -9.95 14.21
N PRO A 73 9.00 -11.10 13.99
CA PRO A 73 8.91 -12.24 14.89
C PRO A 73 9.17 -11.82 16.34
N GLN A 74 8.42 -12.41 17.27
CA GLN A 74 8.69 -12.29 18.69
C GLN A 74 9.38 -13.58 19.14
N ASP A 75 10.48 -13.44 19.87
CA ASP A 75 11.18 -14.56 20.53
C ASP A 75 10.39 -15.10 21.73
#